data_AF-A0A354ZBZ7-F1
#
_entry.id   AF-A0A354ZBZ7-F1
#
_cell.length_a   1.000
_cell.length_b   1.000
_cell.length_c   1.000
_cell.angle_alpha   90.00
_cell.angle_beta   90.00
_cell.angle_gamma   90.00
#
_symmetry.space_group_name_H-M   'P 1'
#
loop_
_entity.id
_entity.type
_entity.pdbx_description
1 polymer ?
#
loop_
_entity_poly.entity_id
_entity_poly.type
_entity_poly.pdbx_seq_one_letter_code
_entity_poly.pdbx_strand_id
1 'polypeptide(L)'
;MSDDTAASKFNEKTLEAFLDGLLEELKHPQDPKLLEDVRRAFRKKVPFRLRSYASALMILRAAGIYRSKPPKKLVKEPIQEQVHVEQKPETQNKGMISLFVSMGRRQHLDPVDLKKKIAERTGLSPDMLGRVHILEKYSFIEVPIHEAQRIVSAMVGAELNGRALEIKPAKKRSKSFSEG
;
A
#
# COMPACT_ATOMS: atom_id res chain seq x y z
N MET A 1 -5.00 -4.61 23.05
CA MET A 1 -6.46 -4.68 22.85
C MET A 1 -6.93 -3.31 22.40
N SER A 2 -7.19 -3.12 21.10
CA SER A 2 -7.61 -1.81 20.55
C SER A 2 -8.31 -2.02 19.20
N ASP A 3 -9.53 -2.56 19.22
CA ASP A 3 -10.38 -2.71 18.02
C ASP A 3 -11.84 -2.42 18.35
N ASP A 4 -12.12 -1.35 19.12
CA ASP A 4 -13.48 -1.08 19.62
C ASP A 4 -14.01 0.33 19.31
N THR A 5 -13.69 0.87 18.14
CA THR A 5 -14.19 2.21 17.73
C THR A 5 -14.97 2.19 16.41
N ALA A 6 -15.02 1.05 15.69
CA ALA A 6 -15.79 0.95 14.45
C ALA A 6 -17.30 0.78 14.69
N ALA A 7 -17.70 0.19 15.83
CA ALA A 7 -19.09 -0.12 16.15
C ALA A 7 -19.94 1.11 16.52
N SER A 8 -19.31 2.25 16.85
CA SER A 8 -20.03 3.44 17.34
C SER A 8 -20.61 4.35 16.22
N LYS A 9 -20.35 4.05 14.94
CA LYS A 9 -20.82 4.88 13.80
C LYS A 9 -21.87 4.24 12.88
N PHE A 10 -22.36 3.04 13.19
CA PHE A 10 -23.44 2.42 12.41
C PHE A 10 -24.72 2.36 13.25
N ASN A 11 -25.58 3.36 13.06
CA ASN A 11 -26.87 3.43 13.74
C ASN A 11 -27.85 2.49 13.02
N GLU A 12 -28.41 1.53 13.76
CA GLU A 12 -29.38 0.53 13.28
C GLU A 12 -30.55 1.19 12.54
N LYS A 13 -31.09 2.29 13.09
CA LYS A 13 -32.20 3.05 12.48
C LYS A 13 -31.85 3.64 11.11
N THR A 14 -30.59 4.06 10.94
CA THR A 14 -30.12 4.61 9.66
C THR A 14 -29.92 3.51 8.63
N LEU A 15 -29.51 2.31 9.05
CA LEU A 15 -29.43 1.14 8.17
C LEU A 15 -30.83 0.71 7.70
N GLU A 16 -31.80 0.62 8.62
CA GLU A 16 -33.18 0.24 8.27
C GLU A 16 -33.75 1.18 7.21
N ALA A 17 -33.69 2.49 7.42
CA ALA A 17 -34.16 3.48 6.45
C ALA A 17 -33.46 3.37 5.08
N PHE A 18 -32.16 3.04 5.07
CA PHE A 18 -31.41 2.82 3.85
C PHE A 18 -31.87 1.56 3.10
N LEU A 19 -32.11 0.46 3.81
CA LEU A 19 -32.60 -0.79 3.22
C LEU A 19 -34.02 -0.62 2.66
N ASP A 20 -34.88 0.13 3.35
CA ASP A 20 -36.21 0.45 2.87
C ASP A 20 -36.17 1.26 1.56
N GLY A 21 -35.30 2.28 1.49
CA GLY A 21 -35.08 3.04 0.25
C GLY A 21 -34.62 2.15 -0.92
N LEU A 22 -33.69 1.23 -0.68
CA LEU A 22 -33.26 0.26 -1.68
C LEU A 22 -34.40 -0.65 -2.15
N LEU A 23 -35.29 -1.08 -1.25
CA LEU A 23 -36.44 -1.91 -1.62
C LEU A 23 -37.42 -1.14 -2.51
N GLU A 24 -37.66 0.14 -2.24
CA GLU A 24 -38.49 0.99 -3.10
C GLU A 24 -37.88 1.19 -4.50
N GLU A 25 -36.58 1.45 -4.59
CA GLU A 25 -35.88 1.54 -5.88
C GLU A 25 -35.93 0.22 -6.67
N LEU A 26 -35.87 -0.92 -5.99
CA LEU A 26 -35.98 -2.24 -6.63
C LEU A 26 -37.39 -2.54 -7.15
N LYS A 27 -38.43 -1.94 -6.55
CA LYS A 27 -39.80 -2.02 -7.08
C LYS A 27 -39.95 -1.19 -8.36
N HIS A 28 -39.21 -0.09 -8.48
CA HIS A 28 -39.26 0.85 -9.61
C HIS A 28 -37.88 1.11 -10.23
N PRO A 29 -37.24 0.09 -10.84
CA PRO A 29 -35.90 0.23 -11.37
C PRO A 29 -35.86 1.13 -12.61
N GLN A 30 -35.02 2.17 -12.57
CA GLN A 30 -34.82 3.07 -13.70
C GLN A 30 -34.21 2.36 -14.93
N ASP A 31 -33.32 1.39 -14.70
CA ASP A 31 -32.72 0.57 -15.76
C ASP A 31 -32.67 -0.92 -15.38
N PRO A 32 -33.72 -1.69 -15.74
CA PRO A 32 -33.79 -3.12 -15.46
C PRO A 32 -32.68 -3.94 -16.13
N LYS A 33 -32.18 -3.49 -17.30
CA LYS A 33 -31.20 -4.24 -18.09
C LYS A 33 -29.83 -4.17 -17.44
N LEU A 34 -29.42 -2.97 -17.02
CA LEU A 34 -28.19 -2.78 -16.27
C LEU A 34 -28.19 -3.60 -14.97
N LEU A 35 -29.33 -3.64 -14.26
CA LEU A 35 -29.47 -4.40 -13.03
C LEU A 35 -29.24 -5.91 -13.26
N GLU A 36 -29.81 -6.47 -14.33
CA GLU A 36 -29.61 -7.88 -14.67
C GLU A 36 -28.17 -8.18 -15.11
N ASP A 37 -27.52 -7.28 -15.84
CA ASP A 37 -26.11 -7.41 -16.23
C ASP A 37 -25.17 -7.45 -15.01
N VAL A 38 -25.38 -6.54 -14.05
CA VAL A 38 -24.63 -6.51 -12.78
C VAL A 38 -24.91 -7.77 -11.97
N ARG A 39 -26.18 -8.18 -11.87
CA ARG A 39 -26.60 -9.41 -11.16
C ARG A 39 -25.95 -10.66 -11.77
N ARG A 40 -25.90 -10.77 -13.09
CA ARG A 40 -25.24 -11.88 -13.80
C ARG A 40 -23.74 -11.91 -13.51
N ALA A 41 -23.07 -10.76 -13.62
CA ALA A 41 -21.64 -10.65 -13.30
C ALA A 41 -21.33 -11.02 -11.85
N PHE A 42 -22.15 -10.54 -10.91
CA PHE A 42 -22.03 -10.86 -9.49
C PHE A 42 -22.18 -12.36 -9.23
N ARG A 43 -23.22 -13.00 -9.81
CA ARG A 43 -23.46 -14.45 -9.66
C ARG A 43 -22.33 -15.30 -10.22
N LYS A 44 -21.70 -14.85 -11.31
CA LYS A 44 -20.54 -15.52 -11.94
C LYS A 44 -19.28 -15.45 -11.08
N LYS A 45 -19.09 -14.36 -10.31
CA LYS A 45 -17.89 -14.15 -9.50
C LYS A 45 -18.06 -14.54 -8.02
N VAL A 46 -19.27 -14.48 -7.49
CA VAL A 46 -19.57 -14.70 -6.07
C VAL A 46 -20.37 -16.00 -5.87
N PRO A 47 -19.77 -17.02 -5.23
CA PRO A 47 -20.46 -18.26 -4.87
C PRO A 47 -21.73 -18.00 -4.07
N PHE A 48 -22.75 -18.84 -4.22
CA PHE A 48 -24.07 -18.67 -3.59
C PHE A 48 -23.97 -18.39 -2.07
N ARG A 49 -23.14 -19.16 -1.36
CA ARG A 49 -22.92 -19.03 0.09
C ARG A 49 -22.33 -17.69 0.55
N LEU A 50 -21.71 -16.93 -0.36
CA LEU A 50 -21.03 -15.67 -0.05
C LEU A 50 -21.82 -14.43 -0.47
N ARG A 51 -22.99 -14.59 -1.09
CA ARG A 51 -23.73 -13.45 -1.67
C ARG A 51 -24.27 -12.51 -0.61
N SER A 52 -24.83 -13.03 0.47
CA SER A 52 -25.33 -12.25 1.62
C SER A 52 -24.21 -11.50 2.34
N TYR A 53 -23.07 -12.16 2.55
CA TYR A 53 -21.89 -11.52 3.14
C TYR A 53 -21.29 -10.47 2.20
N ALA A 54 -21.29 -10.71 0.89
CA ALA A 54 -20.83 -9.75 -0.09
C ALA A 54 -21.74 -8.51 -0.15
N SER A 55 -23.06 -8.66 -0.04
CA SER A 55 -23.98 -7.53 0.05
C SER A 55 -23.77 -6.74 1.35
N ALA A 56 -23.60 -7.42 2.50
CA ALA A 56 -23.27 -6.75 3.75
C ALA A 56 -21.98 -5.92 3.63
N LEU A 57 -20.93 -6.49 3.00
CA LEU A 57 -19.67 -5.77 2.76
C LEU A 57 -19.85 -4.57 1.81
N MET A 58 -20.70 -4.68 0.79
CA MET A 58 -21.02 -3.58 -0.12
C MET A 58 -21.73 -2.44 0.61
N ILE A 59 -22.69 -2.75 1.48
CA ILE A 59 -23.41 -1.76 2.32
C ILE A 59 -22.40 -1.05 3.23
N LEU A 60 -21.56 -1.81 3.94
CA LEU A 60 -20.54 -1.24 4.82
C LEU A 60 -19.53 -0.36 4.06
N ARG A 61 -19.22 -0.70 2.80
CA ARG A 61 -18.35 0.09 1.93
C ARG A 61 -19.04 1.36 1.43
N ALA A 62 -20.32 1.27 1.04
CA ALA A 62 -21.12 2.41 0.59
C ALA A 62 -21.36 3.42 1.72
N ALA A 63 -21.56 2.94 2.95
CA ALA A 63 -21.64 3.76 4.16
C ALA A 63 -20.28 4.40 4.55
N GLY A 64 -19.20 4.13 3.83
CA GLY A 64 -17.86 4.66 4.10
C GLY A 64 -17.19 4.08 5.36
N ILE A 65 -17.82 3.11 6.02
CA ILE A 65 -17.34 2.47 7.25
C ILE A 65 -16.20 1.50 6.93
N TYR A 66 -16.30 0.78 5.82
CA TYR A 66 -15.28 -0.16 5.40
C TYR A 66 -14.50 0.35 4.18
N ARG A 67 -13.32 0.92 4.40
CA ARG A 67 -12.38 1.21 3.32
C ARG A 67 -11.75 -0.09 2.85
N SER A 68 -11.94 -0.44 1.58
CA SER A 68 -11.32 -1.61 0.99
C SER A 68 -9.80 -1.51 1.13
N LYS A 69 -9.20 -2.46 1.84
CA LYS A 69 -7.78 -2.73 1.69
C LYS A 69 -7.59 -3.15 0.22
N PRO A 70 -6.77 -2.46 -0.58
CA PRO A 70 -6.62 -2.82 -1.98
C PRO A 70 -6.26 -4.30 -2.05
N PRO A 71 -6.87 -5.08 -2.96
CA PRO A 71 -6.53 -6.48 -3.09
C PRO A 71 -5.01 -6.57 -3.23
N LYS A 72 -4.37 -7.34 -2.35
CA LYS A 72 -2.99 -7.79 -2.56
C LYS A 72 -3.02 -8.48 -3.92
N LYS A 73 -2.65 -7.76 -4.99
CA LYS A 73 -2.44 -8.35 -6.31
C LYS A 73 -1.48 -9.51 -6.08
N LEU A 74 -1.94 -10.74 -6.32
CA LEU A 74 -1.02 -11.84 -6.65
C LEU A 74 -0.21 -11.31 -7.82
N VAL A 75 1.08 -11.13 -7.59
CA VAL A 75 2.03 -10.68 -8.60
C VAL A 75 2.05 -11.74 -9.69
N LYS A 76 1.46 -11.39 -10.83
CA LYS A 76 1.93 -11.82 -12.15
C LYS A 76 2.29 -10.53 -12.87
N GLU A 77 3.57 -10.27 -13.02
CA GLU A 77 4.13 -9.26 -13.92
C GLU A 77 3.85 -9.66 -15.39
N PRO A 78 3.74 -8.72 -16.35
CA PRO A 78 4.73 -7.67 -16.59
C PRO A 78 4.24 -6.21 -16.69
N ILE A 79 5.14 -5.34 -16.22
CA ILE A 79 5.50 -3.93 -16.52
C ILE A 79 4.56 -3.10 -17.44
N GLN A 80 4.14 -1.94 -16.93
CA GLN A 80 4.36 -0.56 -17.46
C GLN A 80 3.18 0.31 -17.06
N GLU A 81 3.35 1.17 -16.04
CA GLU A 81 2.61 2.43 -16.05
C GLU A 81 3.33 3.50 -15.25
N GLN A 82 3.56 4.60 -15.96
CA GLN A 82 4.18 5.83 -15.54
C GLN A 82 3.39 6.40 -14.36
N VAL A 83 4.03 6.61 -13.21
CA VAL A 83 3.37 7.28 -12.09
C VAL A 83 3.88 8.71 -12.05
N HIS A 84 3.00 9.60 -12.52
CA HIS A 84 2.98 11.02 -12.25
C HIS A 84 3.17 11.26 -10.75
N VAL A 85 4.32 11.83 -10.36
CA VAL A 85 4.60 12.20 -8.97
C VAL A 85 4.05 13.59 -8.75
N GLU A 86 2.80 13.67 -8.30
CA GLU A 86 2.26 14.90 -7.73
C GLU A 86 2.92 15.12 -6.36
N GLN A 87 3.94 15.98 -6.36
CA GLN A 87 4.60 16.44 -5.15
C GLN A 87 3.72 17.52 -4.50
N LYS A 88 3.27 17.27 -3.27
CA LYS A 88 2.86 18.34 -2.37
C LYS A 88 3.92 18.47 -1.26
N PRO A 89 4.63 19.61 -1.17
CA PRO A 89 5.63 19.82 -0.15
C PRO A 89 4.93 20.37 1.10
N GLU A 90 4.67 19.51 2.07
CA GLU A 90 4.19 19.96 3.38
C GLU A 90 5.18 19.54 4.46
N THR A 91 6.04 20.52 4.75
CA THR A 91 6.42 20.96 6.09
C THR A 91 7.23 19.99 6.96
N GLN A 92 8.52 20.31 7.07
CA GLN A 92 9.37 20.19 8.26
C GLN A 92 8.85 19.22 9.34
N ASN A 93 9.07 17.93 9.13
CA ASN A 93 9.07 16.97 10.21
C ASN A 93 10.23 16.02 9.99
N LYS A 94 11.00 15.75 11.05
CA LYS A 94 12.11 14.80 11.11
C LYS A 94 11.60 13.36 10.92
N GLY A 95 10.91 13.10 9.81
CA GLY A 95 10.41 11.78 9.44
C GLY A 95 11.53 11.01 8.75
N MET A 96 11.85 9.84 9.28
CA MET A 96 12.59 8.83 8.54
C MET A 96 11.62 8.08 7.63
N ILE A 97 12.04 7.83 6.39
CA ILE A 97 11.35 6.96 5.43
C ILE A 97 12.24 5.78 5.11
N SER A 98 11.65 4.59 5.02
CA SER A 98 12.37 3.42 4.55
C SER A 98 12.45 3.42 3.02
N LEU A 99 13.63 3.20 2.47
CA LEU A 99 13.83 2.91 1.06
C LEU A 99 14.01 1.41 0.89
N PHE A 100 13.36 0.85 -0.13
CA PHE A 100 13.55 -0.52 -0.58
C PHE A 100 14.79 -0.60 -1.46
N VAL A 101 15.59 -1.64 -1.26
CA VAL A 101 16.79 -1.98 -2.03
C VAL A 101 16.57 -3.37 -2.63
N SER A 102 16.73 -3.52 -3.94
CA SER A 102 16.50 -4.78 -4.65
C SER A 102 17.49 -5.92 -4.33
N MET A 103 18.49 -5.67 -3.48
CA MET A 103 19.51 -6.63 -3.06
C MET A 103 19.36 -6.99 -1.58
N GLY A 104 19.71 -8.23 -1.22
CA GLY A 104 19.69 -8.75 0.13
C GLY A 104 20.83 -9.73 0.40
N ARG A 105 20.63 -10.62 1.37
CA ARG A 105 21.66 -11.54 1.89
C ARG A 105 22.20 -12.49 0.82
N ARG A 106 21.34 -13.00 -0.06
CA ARG A 106 21.76 -13.90 -1.16
C ARG A 106 22.69 -13.22 -2.17
N GLN A 107 22.73 -11.90 -2.14
CA GLN A 107 23.60 -11.11 -3.00
C GLN A 107 24.83 -10.56 -2.27
N HIS A 108 25.13 -11.08 -1.07
CA HIS A 108 26.23 -10.61 -0.22
C HIS A 108 26.17 -9.10 0.00
N LEU A 109 24.97 -8.58 0.25
CA LEU A 109 24.80 -7.18 0.59
C LEU A 109 25.19 -6.97 2.05
N ASP A 110 26.26 -6.21 2.27
CA ASP A 110 26.64 -5.74 3.59
C ASP A 110 26.07 -4.35 3.89
N PRO A 111 25.58 -4.12 5.13
CA PRO A 111 24.92 -2.87 5.47
C PRO A 111 25.90 -1.69 5.49
N VAL A 112 27.15 -1.95 5.85
CA VAL A 112 28.24 -0.96 5.83
C VAL A 112 28.54 -0.53 4.40
N ASP A 113 28.65 -1.49 3.49
CA ASP A 113 28.92 -1.23 2.08
C ASP A 113 27.76 -0.50 1.40
N LEU A 114 26.52 -0.85 1.71
CA LEU A 114 25.35 -0.13 1.23
C LEU A 114 25.37 1.35 1.67
N LYS A 115 25.61 1.60 2.96
CA LYS A 115 25.70 2.97 3.49
C LYS A 115 26.83 3.75 2.84
N LYS A 116 28.00 3.13 2.70
CA LYS A 116 29.16 3.74 2.04
C LYS A 116 28.85 4.06 0.58
N LYS A 117 28.21 3.16 -0.16
CA LYS A 117 27.85 3.38 -1.56
C LYS A 117 26.86 4.53 -1.74
N ILE A 118 25.87 4.62 -0.86
CA ILE A 118 24.90 5.73 -0.86
C ILE A 118 25.63 7.04 -0.55
N ALA A 119 26.50 7.05 0.47
CA ALA A 119 27.31 8.20 0.84
C ALA A 119 28.20 8.69 -0.33
N GLU A 120 28.89 7.76 -1.02
CA GLU A 120 29.73 8.07 -2.19
C GLU A 120 28.94 8.71 -3.34
N ARG A 121 27.71 8.27 -3.59
CA ARG A 121 26.88 8.78 -4.71
C ARG A 121 26.14 10.08 -4.38
N THR A 122 25.79 10.29 -3.12
CA THR A 122 24.94 11.41 -2.70
C THR A 122 25.71 12.52 -1.99
N GLY A 123 26.92 12.23 -1.50
CA GLY A 123 27.71 13.10 -0.64
C GLY A 123 27.18 13.18 0.80
N LEU A 124 26.28 12.29 1.20
CA LEU A 124 25.69 12.26 2.55
C LEU A 124 26.61 11.54 3.53
N SER A 125 26.60 11.97 4.79
CA SER A 125 27.30 11.23 5.85
C SER A 125 26.61 9.87 6.08
N PRO A 126 27.38 8.76 6.17
CA PRO A 126 26.85 7.44 6.55
C PRO A 126 26.08 7.44 7.87
N ASP A 127 26.41 8.37 8.77
CA ASP A 127 25.79 8.50 10.10
C ASP A 127 24.36 9.02 10.04
N MET A 128 24.01 9.78 8.98
CA MET A 128 22.64 10.25 8.75
C MET A 128 21.72 9.13 8.24
N LEU A 129 22.30 8.02 7.73
CA LEU A 129 21.55 6.86 7.30
C LEU A 129 21.24 5.99 8.51
N GLY A 130 19.95 5.69 8.70
CA GLY A 130 19.44 4.93 9.82
C GLY A 130 19.77 3.44 9.74
N ARG A 131 18.89 2.61 10.31
CA ARG A 131 19.10 1.16 10.33
C ARG A 131 18.89 0.55 8.95
N VAL A 132 19.66 -0.50 8.67
CA VAL A 132 19.55 -1.30 7.46
C VAL A 132 19.00 -2.67 7.85
N HIS A 133 17.86 -3.04 7.30
CA HIS A 133 17.25 -4.35 7.47
C HIS A 133 17.52 -5.19 6.23
N ILE A 134 18.41 -6.18 6.35
CA ILE A 134 18.75 -7.10 5.27
C ILE A 134 17.86 -8.34 5.34
N LEU A 135 17.10 -8.58 4.28
CA LEU A 135 16.33 -9.81 4.10
C LEU A 135 17.02 -10.70 3.06
N GLU A 136 16.44 -11.86 2.79
CA GLU A 136 17.07 -12.85 1.93
C GLU A 136 17.23 -12.38 0.47
N LYS A 137 16.20 -11.70 -0.08
CA LYS A 137 16.14 -11.28 -1.48
C LYS A 137 16.28 -9.77 -1.70
N TYR A 138 15.95 -8.97 -0.69
CA TYR A 138 15.89 -7.51 -0.76
C TYR A 138 16.21 -6.92 0.62
N SER A 139 16.36 -5.61 0.71
CA SER A 139 16.69 -4.93 1.96
C SER A 139 15.94 -3.62 2.10
N PHE A 140 15.95 -3.07 3.30
CA PHE A 140 15.43 -1.74 3.58
C PHE A 140 16.47 -0.90 4.30
N ILE A 141 16.52 0.38 3.98
CA ILE A 141 17.34 1.37 4.68
C ILE A 141 16.46 2.54 5.11
N GLU A 142 16.57 2.96 6.37
CA GLU A 142 15.90 4.16 6.86
C GLU A 142 16.73 5.40 6.54
N VAL A 143 16.10 6.39 5.90
CA VAL A 143 16.77 7.63 5.51
C VAL A 143 15.87 8.84 5.83
N PRO A 144 16.45 10.04 6.01
CA PRO A 144 15.64 11.23 6.22
C PRO A 144 14.74 11.54 5.02
N ILE A 145 13.51 11.97 5.26
CA ILE A 145 12.52 12.22 4.20
C ILE A 145 12.98 13.26 3.16
N HIS A 146 13.75 14.26 3.58
CA HIS A 146 14.27 15.32 2.72
C HIS A 146 15.37 14.82 1.76
N GLU A 147 16.16 13.83 2.17
CA GLU A 147 17.20 13.22 1.33
C GLU A 147 16.72 12.02 0.52
N ALA A 148 15.57 11.44 0.89
CA ALA A 148 15.05 10.22 0.27
C ALA A 148 14.95 10.30 -1.26
N GLN A 149 14.41 11.41 -1.77
CA GLN A 149 14.25 11.61 -3.20
C GLN A 149 15.61 11.78 -3.91
N ARG A 150 16.56 12.47 -3.27
CA ARG A 150 17.92 12.63 -3.78
C ARG A 150 18.65 11.30 -3.85
N ILE A 151 18.53 10.47 -2.81
CA ILE A 151 19.13 9.13 -2.76
C ILE A 151 18.56 8.25 -3.88
N VAL A 152 17.24 8.23 -4.07
CA VAL A 152 16.60 7.44 -5.13
C VAL A 152 17.13 7.85 -6.50
N SER A 153 17.20 9.15 -6.80
CA SER A 153 17.68 9.65 -8.08
C SER A 153 19.18 9.41 -8.30
N ALA A 154 20.01 9.60 -7.28
CA ALA A 154 21.46 9.41 -7.37
C ALA A 154 21.87 7.93 -7.52
N MET A 155 21.01 7.02 -7.09
CA MET A 155 21.26 5.57 -7.10
C MET A 155 20.62 4.85 -8.29
N VAL A 156 19.98 5.56 -9.22
CA VAL A 156 19.50 4.97 -10.49
C VAL A 156 20.69 4.48 -11.30
N GLY A 157 20.72 3.18 -11.62
CA GLY A 157 21.82 2.55 -12.33
C GLY A 157 23.07 2.31 -11.48
N ALA A 158 22.96 2.38 -10.14
CA ALA A 158 24.04 1.99 -9.26
C ALA A 158 24.27 0.48 -9.31
N GLU A 159 25.54 0.09 -9.18
CA GLU A 159 25.93 -1.31 -9.08
C GLU A 159 26.69 -1.54 -7.78
N LEU A 160 26.44 -2.69 -7.17
CA LEU A 160 27.17 -3.17 -6.01
C LEU A 160 27.53 -4.64 -6.24
N ASN A 161 28.81 -4.98 -6.03
CA ASN A 161 29.33 -6.33 -6.26
C ASN A 161 29.00 -6.88 -7.67
N GLY A 162 29.08 -6.01 -8.69
CA GLY A 162 28.79 -6.36 -10.09
C GLY A 162 27.32 -6.63 -10.41
N ARG A 163 26.39 -6.24 -9.53
CA ARG A 163 24.95 -6.40 -9.72
C ARG A 163 24.24 -5.06 -9.66
N ALA A 164 23.26 -4.88 -10.55
CA ALA A 164 22.41 -3.70 -10.56
C ALA A 164 21.59 -3.61 -9.27
N LEU A 165 21.68 -2.45 -8.62
CA LEU A 165 20.98 -2.11 -7.40
C LEU A 165 19.91 -1.08 -7.73
N GLU A 166 18.66 -1.40 -7.41
CA GLU A 166 17.54 -0.48 -7.53
C GLU A 166 17.10 -0.01 -6.14
N ILE A 167 16.95 1.31 -5.99
CA ILE A 167 16.38 1.92 -4.79
C ILE A 167 15.04 2.54 -5.11
N LYS A 168 14.02 2.23 -4.30
CA LYS A 168 12.66 2.80 -4.43
C LYS A 168 12.13 3.22 -3.05
N PRO A 169 11.26 4.24 -2.95
CA PRO A 169 10.55 4.52 -1.70
C PRO A 169 9.78 3.28 -1.25
N ALA A 170 10.02 2.80 -0.02
CA ALA A 170 9.32 1.64 0.47
C ALA A 170 7.87 2.02 0.78
N LYS A 171 6.92 1.19 0.33
CA LYS A 171 5.52 1.31 0.75
C LYS A 171 5.46 0.99 2.24
N LYS A 172 5.33 2.03 3.07
CA LYS A 172 5.23 1.94 4.53
C LYS A 172 4.08 0.98 4.88
N ARG A 173 4.41 -0.28 5.18
CA ARG A 173 3.52 -1.10 6.01
C ARG A 173 3.73 -0.57 7.41
N SER A 174 2.69 0.00 7.99
CA SER A 174 2.57 0.23 9.43
C SER A 174 2.69 -1.10 10.17
N LYS A 175 3.92 -1.55 10.37
CA LYS A 175 4.31 -2.42 11.45
C LYS A 175 5.57 -1.77 12.00
N SER A 176 5.40 -1.10 13.13
CA SER A 176 6.47 -0.83 14.08
C SER A 176 7.26 -2.11 14.27
N PHE A 177 8.42 -2.21 13.61
CA PHE A 177 9.47 -3.15 13.99
C PHE A 177 10.16 -2.51 15.19
N SER A 178 9.50 -2.58 16.34
CA SER A 178 10.13 -2.38 17.64
C SER A 178 10.97 -3.62 17.92
N GLU A 179 12.24 -3.37 18.21
CA GLU A 179 13.24 -4.34 18.66
C GLU A 179 12.73 -5.20 19.81
N GLY A 180 13.09 -6.47 19.77
CA GLY A 180 13.14 -7.38 20.91
C GLY A 180 14.49 -8.07 20.87
#